data_AF-A0A973TE48-F1
#
_entry.id   AF-A0A973TE48-F1
#
_cell.length_a   1.000
_cell.length_b   1.000
_cell.length_c   1.000
_cell.angle_alpha   90.00
_cell.angle_beta   90.00
_cell.angle_gamma   90.00
#
_symmetry.space_group_name_H-M   'P 1'
#
loop_
_entity.id
_entity.type
_entity.pdbx_description
1 polymer ?
#
loop_
_entity_poly.entity_id
_entity_poly.type
_entity_poly.pdbx_seq_one_letter_code
_entity_poly.pdbx_strand_id
1 'polypeptide(L)'
;MTPGFLRDDEYAAQLAAGERAVEARDLAFAFADAGAQHLLRDVCLQVAAGGHEWLDTKQVTEPRHLEPVALAVRYLQLRGMVELHPAFPHLVRFIATPEGSAA
;
A
#
# COMPACT_ATOMS: atom_id res chain seq x y z
N MET A 1 -30.27 37.65 3.09
CA MET A 1 -29.08 36.83 3.44
C MET A 1 -28.62 36.14 2.18
N THR A 2 -27.72 36.77 1.43
CA THR A 2 -27.08 36.14 0.28
C THR A 2 -26.08 35.12 0.83
N PRO A 3 -26.09 33.85 0.38
CA PRO A 3 -25.03 32.92 0.75
C PRO A 3 -23.70 33.58 0.41
N GLY A 4 -22.76 33.60 1.35
CA GLY A 4 -21.42 34.13 1.12
C GLY A 4 -20.70 33.26 0.10
N PHE A 5 -20.77 33.63 -1.17
CA PHE A 5 -19.91 33.07 -2.20
C PHE A 5 -18.50 33.61 -1.99
N LEU A 6 -17.51 32.71 -1.96
CA LEU A 6 -16.10 33.07 -1.99
C LEU A 6 -15.84 33.97 -3.19
N ARG A 7 -14.97 34.95 -3.03
CA ARG A 7 -14.49 35.74 -4.17
C ARG A 7 -13.66 34.83 -5.09
N ASP A 8 -13.58 35.17 -6.37
CA ASP A 8 -12.94 34.31 -7.38
C ASP A 8 -11.48 33.96 -7.04
N ASP A 9 -10.75 34.88 -6.41
CA ASP A 9 -9.39 34.70 -5.91
C ASP A 9 -9.32 33.78 -4.68
N GLU A 10 -10.25 33.93 -3.75
CA GLU A 10 -10.38 33.06 -2.57
C GLU A 10 -10.76 31.61 -2.97
N TYR A 11 -11.65 31.47 -3.96
CA TYR A 11 -12.03 30.17 -4.50
C TYR A 11 -10.86 29.48 -5.22
N ALA A 12 -10.13 30.21 -6.06
CA ALA A 12 -8.95 29.68 -6.75
C ALA A 12 -7.85 29.24 -5.77
N ALA A 13 -7.61 30.01 -4.71
CA ALA A 13 -6.64 29.66 -3.67
C ALA A 13 -7.06 28.39 -2.90
N GLN A 14 -8.36 28.23 -2.61
CA GLN A 14 -8.87 27.04 -1.94
C GLN A 14 -8.80 25.79 -2.83
N LEU A 15 -9.05 25.93 -4.13
CA LEU A 15 -8.90 24.84 -5.10
C LEU A 15 -7.43 24.38 -5.17
N ALA A 16 -6.48 25.32 -5.32
CA ALA A 16 -5.06 25.01 -5.35
C ALA A 16 -4.53 24.42 -4.02
N ALA A 17 -5.14 24.77 -2.88
CA ALA A 17 -4.84 24.12 -1.61
C ALA A 17 -5.38 22.68 -1.56
N GLY A 18 -6.58 22.44 -2.09
CA GLY A 18 -7.18 21.11 -2.19
C GLY A 18 -6.36 20.18 -3.10
N GLU A 19 -5.92 20.66 -4.26
CA GLU A 19 -5.08 19.91 -5.20
C GLU A 19 -3.75 19.48 -4.55
N ARG A 20 -3.07 20.41 -3.87
CA ARG A 20 -1.84 20.08 -3.13
C ARG A 20 -2.07 19.08 -2.01
N ALA A 21 -3.22 19.13 -1.33
CA ALA A 21 -3.56 18.16 -0.30
C ALA A 21 -3.79 16.75 -0.88
N VAL A 22 -4.40 16.65 -2.07
CA VAL A 22 -4.54 15.39 -2.80
C VAL A 22 -3.18 14.86 -3.21
N GLU A 23 -2.33 15.69 -3.81
CA GLU A 23 -0.98 15.31 -4.23
C GLU A 23 -0.13 14.81 -3.03
N ALA A 24 -0.16 15.54 -1.91
CA ALA A 24 0.56 15.16 -0.71
C ALA A 24 0.06 13.82 -0.14
N ARG A 25 -1.25 13.58 -0.16
CA ARG A 25 -1.85 12.31 0.27
C ARG A 25 -1.41 11.17 -0.64
N ASP A 26 -1.48 11.36 -1.95
CA ASP A 26 -1.13 10.32 -2.92
C ASP A 26 0.36 9.97 -2.83
N LEU A 27 1.23 10.96 -2.61
CA LEU A 27 2.65 10.75 -2.33
C LEU A 27 2.87 9.99 -1.01
N ALA A 28 2.15 10.36 0.06
CA ALA A 28 2.24 9.65 1.34
C ALA A 28 1.84 8.18 1.21
N PHE A 29 0.81 7.87 0.42
CA PHE A 29 0.43 6.50 0.10
C PHE A 29 1.50 5.76 -0.69
N ALA A 30 2.11 6.40 -1.68
CA ALA A 30 3.20 5.79 -2.43
C ALA A 30 4.39 5.41 -1.51
N PHE A 31 4.75 6.27 -0.55
CA PHE A 31 5.78 5.96 0.44
C PHE A 31 5.36 4.80 1.37
N ALA A 32 4.12 4.79 1.85
CA ALA A 32 3.61 3.72 2.69
C ALA A 32 3.56 2.37 1.96
N ASP A 33 3.15 2.36 0.69
CA ASP A 33 3.15 1.18 -0.18
C ASP A 33 4.56 0.63 -0.36
N ALA A 34 5.53 1.49 -0.69
CA ALA A 34 6.92 1.09 -0.86
C ALA A 34 7.52 0.56 0.45
N GLY A 35 7.27 1.24 1.57
CA GLY A 35 7.77 0.83 2.89
C GLY A 35 7.21 -0.53 3.33
N ALA A 36 5.90 -0.76 3.15
CA ALA A 36 5.27 -2.04 3.48
C ALA A 36 5.79 -3.18 2.60
N GLN A 37 5.94 -2.96 1.29
CA GLN A 37 6.52 -3.95 0.39
C GLN A 37 7.97 -4.29 0.76
N HIS A 38 8.77 -3.27 1.06
CA HIS A 38 10.16 -3.44 1.45
C HIS A 38 10.27 -4.27 2.74
N LEU A 39 9.49 -3.94 3.76
CA LEU A 39 9.46 -4.69 5.02
C LEU A 39 9.14 -6.18 4.79
N LEU A 40 8.13 -6.49 3.98
CA LEU A 40 7.77 -7.88 3.71
C LEU A 40 8.88 -8.62 2.96
N ARG A 41 9.50 -8.00 1.95
CA ARG A 41 10.59 -8.62 1.17
C ARG A 41 11.86 -8.83 1.99
N ASP A 42 12.15 -7.93 2.91
CA ASP A 42 13.37 -7.98 3.72
C ASP A 42 13.26 -9.00 4.86
N VAL A 43 12.08 -9.09 5.48
CA VAL A 43 11.90 -9.87 6.71
C VAL A 43 11.31 -11.27 6.47
N CYS A 44 10.46 -11.44 5.46
CA CYS A 44 9.79 -12.72 5.23
C CYS A 44 10.65 -13.67 4.38
N LEU A 45 10.51 -14.97 4.61
CA LEU A 45 11.19 -15.97 3.80
C LEU A 45 10.48 -16.14 2.46
N GLN A 46 11.22 -16.06 1.36
CA GLN A 46 10.70 -16.34 0.03
C GLN A 46 10.61 -17.86 -0.22
N VAL A 47 9.45 -18.34 -0.65
CA VAL A 47 9.18 -19.75 -0.94
C VAL A 47 8.47 -19.92 -2.27
N ALA A 48 8.79 -20.99 -3.00
CA ALA A 48 8.12 -21.35 -4.24
C ALA A 48 6.99 -22.35 -3.95
N ALA A 49 5.75 -22.02 -4.34
CA ALA A 49 4.61 -22.91 -4.20
C ALA A 49 3.60 -22.69 -5.33
N GLY A 50 3.16 -23.80 -5.96
CA GLY A 50 2.14 -23.77 -7.01
C GLY A 50 2.53 -22.94 -8.25
N GLY A 51 3.81 -22.86 -8.58
CA GLY A 51 4.31 -22.06 -9.71
C GLY A 51 4.41 -20.56 -9.44
N HIS A 52 4.18 -20.13 -8.19
CA HIS A 52 4.30 -18.74 -7.77
C HIS A 52 5.34 -18.57 -6.66
N GLU A 53 5.85 -17.36 -6.55
CA GLU A 53 6.67 -16.89 -5.45
C GLU A 53 5.78 -16.33 -4.34
N TRP A 54 6.01 -16.81 -3.11
CA TRP A 54 5.31 -16.40 -1.92
C TRP A 54 6.29 -15.93 -0.85
N LEU A 55 5.83 -15.05 0.02
CA LEU A 55 6.51 -14.65 1.24
C LEU A 55 5.84 -15.35 2.43
N ASP A 56 6.62 -16.11 3.20
CA ASP A 56 6.18 -16.82 4.40
C ASP A 56 6.35 -15.93 5.63
N THR A 57 5.23 -15.39 6.12
CA THR A 57 5.19 -14.52 7.30
C THR A 57 5.30 -15.29 8.61
N LYS A 58 5.19 -16.62 8.61
CA LYS A 58 5.32 -17.45 9.80
C LYS A 58 6.78 -17.64 10.22
N GLN A 59 7.72 -17.49 9.29
CA GLN A 59 9.17 -17.61 9.56
C GLN A 59 9.78 -16.36 10.19
N VAL A 60 8.99 -15.31 10.41
CA VAL A 60 9.43 -14.10 11.11
C VAL A 60 9.67 -14.45 12.57
N THR A 61 10.93 -14.56 12.97
CA THR A 61 11.32 -14.99 14.32
C THR A 61 11.61 -13.83 15.27
N GLU A 62 11.99 -12.67 14.74
CA GLU A 62 12.33 -11.52 15.57
C GLU A 62 11.06 -10.80 16.06
N PRO A 63 10.86 -10.67 17.39
CA PRO A 63 9.61 -10.10 17.94
C PRO A 63 9.30 -8.69 17.45
N ARG A 64 10.34 -7.88 17.21
CA ARG A 64 10.21 -6.49 16.71
C ARG A 64 9.55 -6.39 15.33
N HIS A 65 9.51 -7.48 14.57
CA HIS A 65 8.95 -7.50 13.22
C HIS A 65 7.57 -8.16 13.13
N LEU A 66 7.11 -8.87 14.17
CA LEU A 66 5.83 -9.60 14.13
C LEU A 66 4.63 -8.69 13.87
N GLU A 67 4.49 -7.63 14.66
CA GLU A 67 3.39 -6.67 14.49
C GLU A 67 3.54 -5.83 13.20
N PRO A 68 4.72 -5.25 12.89
CA PRO A 68 4.92 -4.54 11.63
C PRO A 68 4.59 -5.38 10.38
N VAL A 69 4.98 -6.66 10.35
CA VAL A 69 4.65 -7.57 9.24
C VAL A 69 3.15 -7.80 9.13
N ALA A 70 2.46 -8.07 10.25
CA ALA A 70 1.01 -8.24 10.24
C ALA A 70 0.27 -6.98 9.76
N LEU A 71 0.72 -5.80 10.19
CA LEU A 71 0.18 -4.52 9.74
C LEU A 71 0.46 -4.26 8.25
N ALA A 72 1.67 -4.55 7.77
CA ALA A 72 2.03 -4.39 6.37
C ALA A 72 1.19 -5.31 5.47
N VAL A 73 0.99 -6.57 5.85
CA VAL A 73 0.09 -7.50 5.13
C VAL A 73 -1.32 -6.93 5.11
N ARG A 74 -1.88 -6.56 6.27
CA ARG A 74 -3.25 -6.02 6.34
C ARG A 74 -3.42 -4.76 5.51
N TYR A 75 -2.46 -3.84 5.59
CA TYR A 75 -2.44 -2.61 4.81
C TYR A 75 -2.45 -2.89 3.31
N LEU A 76 -1.53 -3.73 2.82
CA LEU A 76 -1.42 -4.05 1.40
C LEU A 76 -2.63 -4.85 0.89
N GLN A 77 -3.26 -5.68 1.74
CA GLN A 77 -4.51 -6.35 1.40
C GLN A 77 -5.64 -5.35 1.18
N LEU A 78 -5.78 -4.35 2.06
CA LEU A 78 -6.78 -3.29 1.91
C LEU A 78 -6.52 -2.43 0.66
N ARG A 79 -5.26 -2.31 0.26
CA ARG A 79 -4.85 -1.65 -0.99
C ARG A 79 -4.99 -2.54 -2.23
N GLY A 80 -5.35 -3.82 -2.08
CA GLY A 80 -5.45 -4.77 -3.19
C GLY A 80 -4.12 -5.09 -3.87
N MET A 81 -3.00 -4.98 -3.14
CA MET A 81 -1.65 -5.17 -3.67
C MET A 81 -1.06 -6.54 -3.33
N VAL A 82 -1.69 -7.27 -2.41
CA VAL A 82 -1.29 -8.62 -2.05
C VAL A 82 -2.50 -9.54 -1.97
N GLU A 83 -2.26 -10.83 -2.15
CA GLU A 83 -3.22 -11.88 -1.87
C GLU A 83 -2.61 -12.93 -0.92
N LEU A 84 -3.47 -13.66 -0.23
CA LEU A 84 -3.07 -14.78 0.63
C LEU A 84 -3.25 -16.10 -0.11
N HIS A 85 -2.36 -17.05 0.16
CA HIS A 85 -2.49 -18.39 -0.39
C HIS A 85 -3.76 -19.07 0.17
N PRO A 86 -4.58 -19.72 -0.68
CA PRO A 86 -5.89 -20.26 -0.27
C PRO A 86 -5.79 -21.37 0.79
N ALA A 87 -4.72 -22.16 0.77
CA ALA A 87 -4.49 -23.24 1.74
C ALA A 87 -3.55 -22.86 2.89
N PHE A 88 -2.80 -21.76 2.76
CA PHE A 88 -1.72 -21.41 3.69
C PHE A 88 -1.77 -19.91 4.00
N PRO A 89 -2.62 -19.45 4.94
CA PRO A 89 -2.87 -18.02 5.16
C PRO A 89 -1.66 -17.18 5.59
N HIS A 90 -0.54 -17.83 5.95
CA HIS A 90 0.74 -17.19 6.26
C HIS A 90 1.61 -16.95 5.02
N LEU A 91 1.22 -17.50 3.87
CA LEU A 91 1.86 -17.21 2.59
C LEU A 91 1.12 -16.05 1.93
N VAL A 92 1.86 -14.98 1.68
CA VAL A 92 1.38 -13.78 0.98
C VAL A 92 2.17 -13.59 -0.31
N ARG A 93 1.53 -13.18 -1.38
CA ARG A 93 2.23 -12.75 -2.60
C ARG A 93 1.78 -11.37 -3.03
N PHE A 94 2.68 -10.64 -3.67
CA PHE A 94 2.31 -9.43 -4.37
C PHE A 94 1.48 -9.80 -5.60
N ILE A 95 0.34 -9.13 -5.76
CA ILE A 95 -0.37 -9.13 -7.02
C ILE A 95 0.50 -8.25 -7.92
N ALA A 96 0.96 -8.78 -9.05
CA ALA A 96 1.53 -7.92 -10.08
C ALA A 96 0.46 -6.85 -10.34
N THR A 97 0.73 -5.59 -9.96
CA THR A 97 -0.03 -4.49 -10.53
C THR A 97 0.00 -4.73 -12.03
N PRO A 98 -1.14 -4.69 -12.75
CA PRO A 98 -1.09 -4.75 -14.19
C PRO A 98 -0.10 -3.67 -14.60
N GLU A 99 1.07 -4.11 -15.05
CA GLU A 99 2.06 -3.22 -15.62
C GLU A 99 1.31 -2.47 -16.70
N GLY A 100 1.65 -1.19 -16.87
CA GLY A 100 1.36 -0.51 -18.12
C GLY A 100 1.67 -1.47 -19.26
N SER A 101 0.61 -1.99 -19.87
CA SER A 101 0.70 -2.82 -21.06
C SER A 101 1.14 -1.86 -22.15
N ALA A 102 2.44 -1.90 -22.43
CA ALA A 102 3.13 -1.38 -23.60
C ALA A 102 2.32 -0.46 -24.54
N ALA A 103 2.72 0.82 -24.59
CA ALA A 103 2.89 1.60 -25.83
C ALA A 103 3.71 2.86 -25.54
#